data_AF-A0A958UIX6-F1
#
_entry.id   AF-A0A958UIX6-F1
#
_cell.length_a   1.000
_cell.length_b   1.000
_cell.length_c   1.000
_cell.angle_alpha   90.00
_cell.angle_beta   90.00
_cell.angle_gamma   90.00
#
_symmetry.space_group_name_H-M   'P 1'
#
loop_
_entity.id
_entity.type
_entity.pdbx_description
1 polymer ?
#
loop_
_entity_poly.entity_id
_entity_poly.type
_entity_poly.pdbx_seq_one_letter_code
_entity_poly.pdbx_strand_id
1 'polypeptide(L)' 'MKHFKKIFISMILVMSTTGYAQKPTEVPKPSEKPIDLTNPADIIIYIVLPLCTVLLFFIWRGKQKRKK' A
#
# COMPACT_ATOMS: atom_id res chain seq x y z
N MET A 1 28.45 -3.46 -34.90
CA MET A 1 28.03 -4.76 -34.31
C MET A 1 28.18 -4.85 -32.79
N LYS A 2 29.25 -4.33 -32.16
CA LYS A 2 29.47 -4.44 -30.70
C LYS A 2 28.36 -3.81 -29.84
N HIS A 3 27.78 -2.68 -30.28
CA HIS A 3 26.70 -1.99 -29.55
C HIS A 3 25.35 -2.69 -29.68
N PHE A 4 25.06 -3.28 -30.83
CA PHE A 4 23.81 -4.03 -31.07
C PHE A 4 23.69 -5.25 -30.13
N LYS A 5 24.79 -5.97 -29.92
CA LYS A 5 24.85 -7.09 -28.97
C LYS A 5 24.56 -6.65 -27.53
N LYS A 6 25.03 -5.47 -27.12
CA LYS A 6 24.79 -4.93 -25.77
C LYS A 6 23.33 -4.52 -25.58
N ILE A 7 22.73 -3.92 -26.60
CA ILE A 7 21.30 -3.53 -26.60
C ILE A 7 20.42 -4.78 -26.49
N PHE A 8 20.73 -5.82 -27.27
CA PHE A 8 20.00 -7.08 -27.23
C PHE A 8 20.08 -7.79 -25.86
N ILE A 9 21.28 -7.84 -25.25
CA ILE A 9 21.47 -8.40 -23.91
C ILE A 9 20.71 -7.60 -22.84
N SER A 10 20.72 -6.26 -22.94
CA SER A 10 19.98 -5.39 -22.01
C SER A 10 18.46 -5.62 -22.10
N MET A 11 17.93 -5.86 -23.29
CA MET A 11 16.49 -6.09 -23.50
C MET A 11 16.04 -7.42 -22.89
N ILE A 12 16.86 -8.46 -23.01
CA ILE A 12 16.62 -9.77 -22.37
C ILE A 12 16.65 -9.63 -20.84
N LEU A 13 17.59 -8.85 -20.28
CA LEU A 13 17.70 -8.65 -18.84
C LEU A 13 16.47 -7.96 -18.24
N VAL A 14 15.90 -6.97 -18.95
CA VAL A 14 14.71 -6.23 -18.51
C VAL A 14 13.44 -7.09 -18.59
N MET A 15 13.33 -8.00 -19.57
CA MET A 15 12.18 -8.91 -19.66
C MET A 15 12.16 -9.93 -18.50
N SER A 16 13.32 -10.37 -18.02
CA SER A 16 13.46 -11.36 -16.94
C SER A 16 12.99 -10.87 -15.57
N THR A 17 12.86 -9.56 -15.34
CA THR A 17 12.46 -9.01 -14.03
C THR A 17 10.95 -8.93 -13.83
N THR A 18 10.14 -9.20 -14.86
CA THR A 18 8.66 -9.14 -14.77
C THR A 18 8.03 -10.36 -14.08
N GLY A 19 8.83 -11.35 -13.67
CA GLY A 19 8.36 -12.64 -13.13
C GLY A 19 7.98 -12.68 -11.63
N TYR A 20 8.09 -11.59 -10.87
CA TYR A 20 7.99 -11.63 -9.40
C TYR A 20 6.61 -11.28 -8.81
N ALA A 21 5.55 -11.22 -9.60
CA ALA A 21 4.19 -10.97 -9.10
C ALA A 21 3.35 -12.25 -8.96
N GLN A 22 3.92 -13.38 -8.54
CA GLN A 22 3.12 -14.57 -8.22
C GLN A 22 2.30 -14.34 -6.94
N LYS A 23 0.97 -14.20 -7.08
CA LYS A 23 0.02 -14.23 -5.96
C LYS A 23 -0.06 -15.69 -5.46
N PRO A 24 0.27 -15.99 -4.19
CA PRO A 24 0.17 -17.34 -3.66
C PRO A 24 -1.26 -17.86 -3.79
N THR A 25 -1.43 -19.06 -4.35
CA THR A 25 -2.75 -19.66 -4.61
C THR A 25 -3.30 -20.44 -3.43
N GLU A 26 -2.41 -20.97 -2.59
CA GLU A 26 -2.74 -21.92 -1.52
C GLU A 26 -3.05 -21.27 -0.16
N VAL A 27 -2.76 -19.97 -0.01
CA VAL A 27 -3.05 -19.25 1.25
C VAL A 27 -4.42 -18.60 1.21
N PRO A 28 -5.15 -18.54 2.35
CA PRO A 28 -6.40 -17.80 2.44
C PRO A 28 -6.20 -16.37 1.94
N LYS A 29 -6.97 -16.01 0.90
CA LYS A 29 -6.91 -14.68 0.30
C LYS A 29 -7.77 -13.73 1.12
N PRO A 30 -7.36 -12.46 1.27
CA PRO A 30 -8.27 -11.42 1.71
C PRO A 30 -9.52 -11.42 0.82
N SER A 31 -10.66 -11.08 1.40
CA SER A 31 -11.92 -10.96 0.66
C SER A 31 -11.73 -10.04 -0.55
N GLU A 32 -12.13 -10.50 -1.75
CA GLU A 32 -12.15 -9.67 -2.97
C GLU A 32 -13.35 -8.72 -3.01
N LYS A 33 -14.23 -8.79 -1.99
CA LYS A 33 -15.38 -7.90 -1.88
C LYS A 33 -14.91 -6.47 -1.61
N PRO A 34 -15.61 -5.48 -2.18
CA PRO A 34 -15.39 -4.08 -1.81
C PRO A 34 -15.68 -3.88 -0.32
N ILE A 35 -15.12 -2.80 0.23
CA ILE A 35 -15.39 -2.37 1.60
C ILE A 35 -16.90 -2.20 1.78
N ASP A 36 -17.46 -2.83 2.81
CA ASP A 36 -18.89 -2.79 3.08
C ASP A 36 -19.21 -1.64 4.03
N LEU A 37 -19.72 -0.54 3.47
CA LEU A 37 -20.14 0.63 4.25
C LEU A 37 -21.41 0.41 5.09
N THR A 38 -22.03 -0.77 5.02
CA THR A 38 -23.12 -1.19 5.91
C THR A 38 -22.59 -1.90 7.15
N ASN A 39 -21.36 -2.44 7.08
CA ASN A 39 -20.73 -3.11 8.20
C ASN A 39 -20.10 -2.08 9.15
N PRO A 40 -20.50 -2.04 10.43
CA PRO A 40 -19.94 -1.09 11.39
C PRO A 40 -18.42 -1.26 11.58
N ALA A 41 -17.90 -2.48 11.48
CA ALA A 41 -16.46 -2.72 11.62
C ALA A 41 -15.66 -2.04 10.50
N ASP A 42 -16.11 -2.16 9.25
CA ASP A 42 -15.47 -1.55 8.08
C ASP A 42 -15.48 -0.02 8.19
N ILE A 43 -16.61 0.56 8.60
CA ILE A 43 -16.72 2.01 8.83
C ILE A 43 -15.74 2.47 9.93
N ILE A 44 -15.69 1.74 11.05
CA ILE A 44 -14.81 2.11 12.17
C ILE A 44 -13.34 2.06 11.75
N ILE A 45 -12.92 0.98 11.11
CA ILE A 45 -11.51 0.75 10.75
C ILE A 45 -11.07 1.71 9.64
N TYR A 46 -11.87 1.85 8.58
CA TYR A 46 -11.45 2.55 7.38
C TYR A 46 -11.80 4.05 7.37
N ILE A 47 -12.71 4.52 8.23
CA ILE A 47 -13.12 5.93 8.29
C ILE A 47 -12.86 6.53 9.67
N VAL A 48 -13.43 5.95 10.72
CA VAL A 48 -13.38 6.56 12.06
C VAL A 48 -11.96 6.59 12.62
N LEU A 49 -11.22 5.48 12.53
CA LEU A 49 -9.87 5.38 13.09
C LEU A 49 -8.88 6.36 12.45
N PRO A 50 -8.82 6.54 11.11
CA PRO A 50 -8.05 7.61 10.48
C PRO A 50 -8.42 9.01 10.96
N LEU A 51 -9.73 9.33 11.03
CA LEU A 51 -10.20 10.63 11.51
C LEU A 51 -9.82 10.88 12.97
N CYS A 52 -9.97 9.88 13.85
CA CYS A 52 -9.52 9.94 15.23
C CYS A 52 -8.02 10.20 15.31
N THR A 53 -7.22 9.54 14.47
CA THR A 53 -5.76 9.70 14.45
C THR A 53 -5.38 11.14 14.11
N VAL A 54 -6.01 11.72 13.08
CA VAL A 54 -5.80 13.12 12.68
C VAL A 54 -6.24 14.09 13.78
N LEU A 55 -7.42 13.88 14.38
CA LEU A 55 -7.92 14.72 15.48
C LEU A 55 -6.98 14.67 16.69
N LEU A 56 -6.57 13.48 17.12
CA LEU A 56 -5.66 13.30 18.24
C LEU A 56 -4.29 13.92 17.97
N PHE A 57 -3.79 13.83 16.72
CA PHE A 57 -2.56 14.51 16.32
C PHE A 57 -2.65 16.03 16.52
N PHE A 58 -3.73 16.67 16.07
CA PHE A 58 -3.90 18.11 16.25
C PHE A 58 -4.06 18.52 17.71
N ILE A 59 -4.81 17.75 18.50
CA ILE A 59 -4.95 17.98 19.95
C ILE A 59 -3.59 17.89 20.63
N TRP A 60 -2.83 16.83 20.35
CA TRP A 60 -1.50 16.62 20.91
C TRP A 60 -0.54 17.75 20.50
N ARG A 61 -0.54 18.12 19.21
CA ARG A 61 0.27 19.23 18.68
C ARG A 61 -0.06 20.56 19.37
N GLY A 62 -1.34 20.83 19.61
CA GLY A 62 -1.81 22.01 20.33
C GLY A 62 -1.33 22.04 21.78
N LYS A 63 -1.33 20.90 22.48
CA LYS A 63 -0.85 20.81 23.87
C LYS A 63 0.66 21.04 23.98
N GLN A 64 1.45 20.58 23.01
CA GLN A 64 2.90 20.82 23.01
C GLN A 64 3.27 22.30 22.87
N LYS A 65 2.47 23.08 22.11
CA LYS A 65 2.68 24.53 21.98
C LYS A 65 2.38 25.32 23.26
N ARG A 66 1.57 24.77 24.18
CA ARG A 66 1.22 25.42 25.46
C ARG A 66 2.17 25.05 26.60
N LYS A 67 3.03 24.03 26.41
CA LYS A 67 4.04 23.59 27.39
C LYS A 67 5.42 24.22 27.14
N LYS A 68 5.55 25.02 26.09
CA LYS A 68 6.75 25.78 25.74
C LYS A 68 6.47 27.26 25.98
#